data_AF-A0A1Y5FMW7-F1
#
_entry.id   AF-A0A1Y5FMW7-F1
#
_cell.length_a   1.000
_cell.length_b   1.000
_cell.length_c   1.000
_cell.angle_alpha   90.00
_cell.angle_beta   90.00
_cell.angle_gamma   90.00
#
_symmetry.space_group_name_H-M   'P 1'
#
loop_
_entity.id
_entity.type
_entity.pdbx_description
1 polymer ?
#
loop_
_entity_poly.entity_id
_entity_poly.type
_entity_poly.pdbx_seq_one_letter_code
_entity_poly.pdbx_strand_id
1 'polypeptide(L)'
;MPEKPNTRVWLFPLLAISALSLVWYFLPHPALIVVIGIMPFALLFTLKQPFLLVLCFVIFSFFRIHEVFPQIYNFKIPLLLSMASLGALFWHLALSAKITPYWRPELSAISLFFLLVIIGLPLASNRAVAIAYFSAIYWKIIVMTFAIAWLSRRAQDFALASRLITLSGLLVGIVALSNKAQGIGLVEETRVTIGRAIGSVLGDPNDLALVLMFPVAFALSLMLSKGVGRLNTALGLISTPILFFAVIATQSRGGLLGIMSIYAVFAYRRMASKMLFFGLGGAASMLVFLLAGISERSSGGAAEGGIDQSAMGRLYAWEAATGMAQHNPLSGVGLNNFYSNYFYYSQHWDGLNHAVHSTWFGVLAETGFLGLSVFLATIGLLIKTALQTLKRIEAHPLPVDPAIHATAQAVLAGLLGTVISATFLTQGFTWPIYILLALVVALAQWVDTHLFDSPSSSD
;
A
#
# COMPACT_ATOMS: atom_id res chain seq x y z
N MET A 1 33.29 30.09 -46.58
CA MET A 1 32.52 31.10 -45.83
C MET A 1 32.11 30.47 -44.51
N PRO A 2 32.46 31.03 -43.34
CA PRO A 2 32.01 30.48 -42.07
C PRO A 2 30.49 30.70 -41.93
N GLU A 3 29.77 29.64 -41.53
CA GLU A 3 28.33 29.71 -41.27
C GLU A 3 28.02 30.84 -40.27
N LYS A 4 27.07 31.72 -40.62
CA LYS A 4 26.60 32.76 -39.71
C LYS A 4 26.07 32.09 -38.42
N PRO A 5 26.52 32.50 -37.22
CA PRO A 5 26.02 31.92 -35.98
C PRO A 5 24.50 32.12 -35.90
N ASN A 6 23.79 31.00 -35.74
CA ASN A 6 22.34 30.96 -35.71
C ASN A 6 21.84 31.79 -34.51
N THR A 7 21.36 33.02 -34.77
CA THR A 7 20.91 33.99 -33.76
C THR A 7 19.81 33.44 -32.84
N ARG A 8 19.13 32.37 -33.26
CA ARG A 8 18.17 31.61 -32.44
C ARG A 8 18.79 30.93 -31.23
N VAL A 9 20.09 30.61 -31.25
CA VAL A 9 20.78 29.94 -30.14
C VAL A 9 20.97 30.88 -28.93
N TRP A 10 21.07 32.20 -29.16
CA TRP A 10 21.29 33.20 -28.11
C TRP A 10 20.00 33.78 -27.51
N LEU A 11 18.88 33.67 -28.22
CA LEU A 11 17.57 34.15 -27.76
C LEU A 11 17.08 33.41 -26.50
N PHE A 12 17.30 32.10 -26.43
CA PHE A 12 16.84 31.28 -25.30
C PHE A 12 17.60 31.57 -23.99
N PRO A 13 18.95 31.64 -23.97
CA PRO A 13 19.70 32.11 -22.81
C PRO A 13 19.31 33.52 -22.37
N LEU A 14 19.13 34.46 -23.30
CA LEU A 14 18.76 35.83 -22.98
C LEU A 14 17.38 35.91 -22.32
N LEU A 15 16.38 35.21 -22.87
CA LEU A 15 15.05 35.13 -22.27
C LEU A 15 15.08 34.49 -20.88
N ALA A 16 15.87 33.43 -20.70
CA ALA A 16 16.04 32.79 -19.39
C ALA A 16 16.67 33.77 -18.39
N ILE A 17 17.75 34.46 -18.77
CA ILE A 17 18.42 35.45 -17.91
C ILE A 17 17.46 36.61 -17.58
N SER A 18 16.72 37.14 -18.55
CA SER A 18 15.75 38.22 -18.31
C SER A 18 14.63 37.79 -17.36
N ALA A 19 14.09 36.57 -17.52
CA ALA A 19 13.11 36.02 -16.60
C ALA A 19 13.68 35.85 -15.18
N LEU A 20 14.93 35.38 -15.07
CA LEU A 20 15.63 35.21 -13.80
C LEU A 20 15.91 36.55 -13.11
N SER A 21 16.33 37.57 -13.86
CA SER A 21 16.52 38.93 -13.35
C SER A 21 15.22 39.55 -12.86
N LEU A 22 14.10 39.30 -13.57
CA LEU A 22 12.77 39.75 -13.17
C LEU A 22 12.33 39.09 -11.84
N VAL A 23 12.50 37.76 -11.72
CA VAL A 23 12.16 37.04 -10.48
C VAL A 23 13.03 37.50 -9.32
N TRP A 24 14.33 37.71 -9.55
CA TRP A 24 15.25 38.23 -8.53
C TRP A 24 14.87 39.63 -8.06
N TYR A 25 14.40 40.50 -8.95
CA TYR A 25 13.96 41.85 -8.60
C TYR A 25 12.81 41.84 -7.58
N PHE A 26 11.85 40.92 -7.72
CA PHE A 26 10.72 40.80 -6.80
C PHE A 26 11.01 39.95 -5.55
N LEU A 27 11.95 39.01 -5.63
CA LEU A 27 12.30 38.08 -4.55
C LEU A 27 13.83 37.91 -4.45
N PRO A 28 14.57 38.91 -3.93
CA PRO A 28 16.02 38.87 -3.83
C PRO A 28 16.46 37.99 -2.65
N HIS A 29 16.29 36.67 -2.82
CA HIS A 29 16.62 35.67 -1.81
C HIS A 29 17.67 34.70 -2.34
N PRO A 30 18.81 34.48 -1.68
CA PRO A 30 19.88 33.59 -2.15
C PRO A 30 19.42 32.18 -2.50
N ALA A 31 18.42 31.65 -1.78
CA ALA A 31 17.82 30.34 -2.09
C ALA A 31 17.20 30.26 -3.49
N LEU A 32 16.78 31.38 -4.08
CA LEU A 32 16.21 31.44 -5.42
C LEU A 32 17.24 30.99 -6.46
N ILE A 33 18.48 31.46 -6.35
CA ILE A 33 19.59 31.07 -7.23
C ILE A 33 19.87 29.58 -7.12
N VAL A 34 19.88 29.04 -5.89
CA VAL A 34 20.10 27.61 -5.65
C VAL A 34 18.97 26.77 -6.25
N VAL A 35 17.71 27.16 -6.06
CA VAL A 35 16.55 26.46 -6.62
C VAL A 35 16.59 26.46 -8.14
N ILE A 36 16.86 27.62 -8.76
CA ILE A 36 16.99 27.74 -10.22
C ILE A 36 18.14 26.89 -10.74
N GLY A 37 19.29 26.89 -10.06
CA GLY A 37 20.45 26.10 -10.45
C GLY A 37 20.19 24.60 -10.40
N ILE A 38 19.43 24.14 -9.40
CA ILE A 38 19.09 22.71 -9.21
C ILE A 38 17.92 22.29 -10.10
N MET A 39 16.98 23.20 -10.43
CA MET A 39 15.73 22.88 -11.10
C MET A 39 15.91 22.10 -12.42
N PRO A 40 16.83 22.46 -13.35
CA PRO A 40 17.05 21.67 -14.56
C PRO A 40 17.49 20.24 -14.28
N PHE A 41 18.36 20.03 -13.29
CA PHE A 41 18.81 18.69 -12.90
C PHE A 41 17.70 17.90 -12.24
N ALA A 42 16.89 18.53 -11.39
CA ALA A 42 15.72 17.92 -10.77
C ALA A 42 14.67 17.52 -11.81
N LEU A 43 14.44 18.36 -12.83
CA LEU A 43 13.54 18.07 -13.94
C LEU A 43 14.07 16.90 -14.78
N LEU A 44 15.35 16.93 -15.15
CA LEU A 44 15.98 15.83 -15.90
C LEU A 44 15.95 14.52 -15.12
N PHE A 45 16.19 14.55 -13.82
CA PHE A 45 16.08 13.38 -12.96
C PHE A 45 14.64 12.85 -12.93
N THR A 46 13.67 13.76 -12.77
CA THR A 46 12.24 13.44 -12.74
C THR A 46 11.79 12.72 -14.01
N LEU A 47 12.23 13.20 -15.17
CA LEU A 47 11.93 12.60 -16.47
C LEU A 47 12.78 11.37 -16.81
N LYS A 48 13.84 11.07 -16.04
CA LYS A 48 14.66 9.87 -16.25
C LYS A 48 14.27 8.72 -15.32
N GLN A 49 13.70 9.03 -14.17
CA GLN A 49 13.41 8.06 -13.11
C GLN A 49 11.91 8.06 -12.70
N PRO A 50 10.96 7.94 -13.64
CA PRO A 50 9.52 8.03 -13.33
C PRO A 50 9.07 6.93 -12.36
N PHE A 51 9.56 5.70 -12.53
CA PHE A 51 9.21 4.58 -11.65
C PHE A 51 9.66 4.80 -10.20
N LEU A 52 10.90 5.28 -10.01
CA LEU A 52 11.43 5.58 -8.68
C LEU A 52 10.60 6.67 -7.99
N LEU A 53 10.20 7.73 -8.71
CA LEU A 53 9.38 8.79 -8.14
C LEU A 53 8.00 8.30 -7.71
N VAL A 54 7.33 7.51 -8.55
CA VAL A 54 6.03 6.90 -8.22
C VAL A 54 6.17 6.00 -6.99
N LEU A 55 7.21 5.17 -6.95
CA LEU A 55 7.49 4.29 -5.82
C LEU A 55 7.80 5.07 -4.54
N CYS A 56 8.60 6.14 -4.62
CA CYS A 56 8.88 7.03 -3.49
C CYS A 56 7.61 7.74 -3.02
N PHE A 57 6.77 8.23 -3.93
CA PHE A 57 5.50 8.86 -3.57
C PHE A 57 4.61 7.90 -2.77
N VAL A 58 4.49 6.66 -3.26
CA VAL A 58 3.74 5.59 -2.61
C VAL A 58 4.34 5.29 -1.23
N ILE A 59 5.67 5.17 -1.14
CA ILE A 59 6.36 4.93 0.14
C ILE A 59 6.06 6.04 1.15
N PHE A 60 6.21 7.29 0.75
CA PHE A 60 5.97 8.43 1.63
C PHE A 60 4.49 8.60 2.00
N SER A 61 3.57 8.14 1.16
CA SER A 61 2.12 8.22 1.40
C SER A 61 1.58 7.05 2.22
N PHE A 62 2.11 5.84 2.00
CA PHE A 62 1.68 4.61 2.65
C PHE A 62 2.44 4.36 3.96
N PHE A 63 3.78 4.30 3.91
CA PHE A 63 4.60 4.13 5.12
C PHE A 63 4.74 5.40 5.94
N ARG A 64 4.28 6.54 5.41
CA ARG A 64 4.26 7.83 6.11
C ARG A 64 5.63 8.19 6.68
N ILE A 65 6.70 7.93 5.92
CA ILE A 65 8.10 8.12 6.37
C ILE A 65 8.33 9.54 6.90
N HIS A 66 7.68 10.55 6.32
CA HIS A 66 7.76 11.93 6.78
C HIS A 66 7.09 12.19 8.14
N GLU A 67 6.16 11.34 8.57
CA GLU A 67 5.52 11.38 9.90
C GLU A 67 6.26 10.51 10.91
N VAL A 68 6.92 9.44 10.42
CA VAL A 68 7.79 8.57 11.21
C VAL A 68 9.04 9.32 11.69
N PHE A 69 9.58 10.22 10.86
CA PHE A 69 10.75 11.04 11.19
C PHE A 69 10.35 12.53 11.28
N PRO A 70 10.11 13.08 12.49
CA PRO A 70 9.64 14.45 12.66
C PRO A 70 10.51 15.51 12.00
N GLN A 71 11.82 15.26 11.87
CA GLN A 71 12.80 16.15 11.25
C GLN A 71 12.46 16.49 9.80
N ILE A 72 11.74 15.61 9.11
CA ILE A 72 11.39 15.78 7.70
C ILE A 72 9.90 16.09 7.44
N TYR A 73 9.10 16.21 8.50
CA TYR A 73 7.65 16.41 8.41
C TYR A 73 7.28 17.68 7.62
N ASN A 74 7.94 18.80 7.91
CA ASN A 74 7.61 20.11 7.33
C ASN A 74 8.02 20.28 5.85
N PHE A 75 8.78 19.34 5.27
CA PHE A 75 9.21 19.45 3.87
C PHE A 75 8.12 19.09 2.85
N LYS A 76 6.94 18.63 3.30
CA LYS A 76 5.81 18.25 2.43
C LYS A 76 6.24 17.27 1.31
N ILE A 77 7.13 16.33 1.63
CA ILE A 77 7.74 15.39 0.67
C ILE A 77 6.69 14.63 -0.15
N PRO A 78 5.58 14.11 0.41
CA PRO A 78 4.55 13.45 -0.41
C PRO A 78 3.96 14.36 -1.49
N LEU A 79 3.78 15.65 -1.20
CA LEU A 79 3.26 16.61 -2.17
C LEU A 79 4.25 16.80 -3.32
N LEU A 80 5.53 17.03 -3.01
CA LEU A 80 6.58 17.20 -4.01
C LEU A 80 6.73 15.96 -4.90
N LEU A 81 6.75 14.78 -4.27
CA LEU A 81 6.82 13.51 -5.00
C LEU A 81 5.57 13.26 -5.85
N SER A 82 4.38 13.65 -5.38
CA SER A 82 3.15 13.55 -6.18
C SER A 82 3.21 14.42 -7.43
N MET A 83 3.69 15.67 -7.30
CA MET A 83 3.84 16.59 -8.43
C MET A 83 4.88 16.07 -9.43
N ALA A 84 6.02 15.60 -8.94
CA ALA A 84 7.07 15.03 -9.79
C ALA A 84 6.59 13.76 -10.51
N SER A 85 5.89 12.87 -9.82
CA SER A 85 5.36 11.62 -10.38
C SER A 85 4.30 11.89 -11.45
N LEU A 86 3.33 12.78 -11.16
CA LEU A 86 2.28 13.15 -12.11
C LEU A 86 2.85 13.88 -13.33
N GLY A 87 3.81 14.80 -13.13
CA GLY A 87 4.48 15.49 -14.22
C GLY A 87 5.27 14.53 -15.11
N ALA A 88 6.02 13.60 -14.52
CA ALA A 88 6.76 12.59 -15.27
C ALA A 88 5.83 11.63 -16.04
N LEU A 89 4.74 11.18 -15.41
CA LEU A 89 3.72 10.34 -16.05
C LEU A 89 3.08 11.06 -17.23
N PHE A 90 2.63 12.31 -17.03
CA PHE A 90 2.06 13.12 -18.10
C PHE A 90 3.05 13.29 -19.26
N TRP A 91 4.30 13.64 -18.97
CA TRP A 91 5.33 13.80 -20.00
C TRP A 91 5.57 12.51 -20.79
N HIS A 92 5.60 11.35 -20.13
CA HIS A 92 5.90 10.08 -20.80
C HIS A 92 4.71 9.41 -21.47
N LEU A 93 3.49 9.71 -21.04
CA LEU A 93 2.27 9.22 -21.66
C LEU A 93 1.81 10.13 -22.81
N ALA A 94 1.77 11.45 -22.59
CA ALA A 94 1.15 12.39 -23.54
C ALA A 94 2.14 13.03 -24.52
N LEU A 95 3.39 13.26 -24.12
CA LEU A 95 4.34 14.07 -24.92
C LEU A 95 5.43 13.23 -25.58
N SER A 96 6.18 12.46 -24.79
CA SER A 96 7.29 11.65 -25.29
C SER A 96 6.90 10.23 -25.71
N ALA A 97 5.68 9.79 -25.37
CA ALA A 97 5.13 8.46 -25.68
C ALA A 97 6.07 7.28 -25.38
N LYS A 98 6.94 7.43 -24.37
CA LYS A 98 7.92 6.39 -23.97
C LYS A 98 7.29 5.28 -23.13
N ILE A 99 6.19 5.57 -22.45
CA ILE A 99 5.42 4.56 -21.71
C ILE A 99 4.33 4.07 -22.65
N THR A 100 4.31 2.77 -22.92
CA THR A 100 3.26 2.10 -23.69
C THR A 100 2.30 1.38 -22.73
N PRO A 101 1.13 1.95 -22.39
CA PRO A 101 0.18 1.29 -21.51
C PRO A 101 -0.23 -0.08 -22.06
N TYR A 102 -0.48 -1.03 -21.15
CA TYR A 102 -1.12 -2.30 -21.49
C TYR A 102 -2.40 -2.43 -20.69
N TRP A 103 -3.28 -3.31 -21.15
CA TRP A 103 -4.57 -3.55 -20.51
C TRP A 103 -4.81 -5.04 -20.32
N ARG A 104 -4.90 -5.47 -19.06
CA ARG A 104 -5.23 -6.84 -18.68
C ARG A 104 -6.63 -6.91 -18.05
N PRO A 105 -7.26 -8.10 -17.97
CA PRO A 105 -8.57 -8.26 -17.34
C PRO A 105 -8.65 -7.73 -15.89
N GLU A 106 -7.56 -7.83 -15.12
CA GLU A 106 -7.46 -7.30 -13.76
C GLU A 106 -7.63 -5.77 -13.72
N LEU A 107 -7.08 -5.07 -14.72
CA LEU A 107 -7.22 -3.61 -14.85
C LEU A 107 -8.65 -3.23 -15.22
N SER A 108 -9.36 -4.04 -16.01
CA SER A 108 -10.80 -3.85 -16.25
C SER A 108 -11.61 -4.00 -14.97
N ALA A 109 -11.36 -5.06 -14.19
CA ALA A 109 -12.09 -5.35 -12.96
C ALA A 109 -11.94 -4.22 -11.93
N ILE A 110 -10.70 -3.76 -11.69
CA ILE A 110 -10.46 -2.64 -10.77
C ILE A 110 -10.99 -1.30 -11.31
N SER A 111 -10.94 -1.08 -12.63
CA SER A 111 -11.51 0.13 -13.25
C SER A 111 -13.02 0.20 -13.04
N LEU A 112 -13.71 -0.94 -13.14
CA LEU A 112 -15.14 -1.01 -12.83
C LEU A 112 -15.40 -0.65 -11.37
N PHE A 113 -14.61 -1.17 -10.42
CA PHE A 113 -14.73 -0.79 -9.01
C PHE A 113 -14.49 0.71 -8.80
N PHE A 114 -13.44 1.28 -9.39
CA PHE A 114 -13.17 2.71 -9.31
C PHE A 114 -14.29 3.56 -9.90
N LEU A 115 -14.86 3.13 -11.03
CA LEU A 115 -16.00 3.81 -11.65
C LEU A 115 -17.21 3.80 -10.72
N LEU A 116 -17.50 2.68 -10.06
CA LEU A 116 -18.59 2.59 -9.07
C LEU A 116 -18.37 3.54 -7.89
N VAL A 117 -17.14 3.63 -7.37
CA VAL A 117 -16.82 4.59 -6.29
C VAL A 117 -17.00 6.03 -6.76
N ILE A 118 -16.57 6.36 -7.99
CA ILE A 118 -16.71 7.72 -8.57
C ILE A 118 -18.19 8.07 -8.79
N ILE A 119 -19.00 7.14 -9.32
CA ILE A 119 -20.45 7.30 -9.46
C ILE A 119 -21.11 7.44 -8.08
N GLY A 120 -20.57 6.78 -7.05
CA GLY A 120 -21.01 6.89 -5.67
C GLY A 120 -20.78 8.26 -5.03
N LEU A 121 -19.87 9.10 -5.55
CA LEU A 121 -19.58 10.43 -4.97
C LEU A 121 -20.80 11.38 -4.97
N PRO A 122 -21.49 11.63 -6.10
CA PRO A 122 -22.71 12.46 -6.09
C PRO A 122 -23.87 11.81 -5.33
N LEU A 123 -23.87 10.48 -5.22
CA LEU A 123 -24.89 9.68 -4.52
C LEU A 123 -24.63 9.56 -3.01
N ALA A 124 -23.47 10.01 -2.52
CA ALA A 124 -23.10 9.90 -1.12
C ALA A 124 -24.06 10.68 -0.21
N SER A 125 -24.35 10.11 0.96
CA SER A 125 -25.19 10.75 1.98
C SER A 125 -24.61 12.09 2.45
N ASN A 126 -23.29 12.14 2.64
CA ASN A 126 -22.53 13.36 2.89
C ASN A 126 -21.49 13.54 1.77
N ARG A 127 -21.89 14.30 0.75
CA ARG A 127 -21.08 14.61 -0.42
C ARG A 127 -19.80 15.35 -0.07
N ALA A 128 -19.83 16.26 0.91
CA ALA A 128 -18.66 17.04 1.30
C ALA A 128 -17.55 16.11 1.85
N VAL A 129 -17.91 15.15 2.70
CA VAL A 129 -16.97 14.16 3.24
C VAL A 129 -16.42 13.26 2.12
N ALA A 130 -17.28 12.76 1.24
CA ALA A 130 -16.88 11.89 0.13
C ALA A 130 -15.92 12.60 -0.84
N ILE A 131 -16.26 13.83 -1.25
CA ILE A 131 -15.45 14.63 -2.19
C ILE A 131 -14.12 15.03 -1.54
N ALA A 132 -14.12 15.37 -0.25
CA ALA A 132 -12.91 15.72 0.49
C ALA A 132 -11.95 14.52 0.53
N TYR A 133 -12.44 13.33 0.91
CA TYR A 133 -11.61 12.13 0.95
C TYR A 133 -11.11 11.73 -0.45
N PHE A 134 -11.99 11.79 -1.45
CA PHE A 134 -11.63 11.51 -2.84
C PHE A 134 -10.50 12.41 -3.31
N SER A 135 -10.67 13.73 -3.19
CA SER A 135 -9.73 14.77 -3.65
C SER A 135 -8.40 14.77 -2.89
N ALA A 136 -8.42 14.41 -1.60
CA ALA A 136 -7.22 14.36 -0.78
C ALA A 136 -6.38 13.11 -1.05
N ILE A 137 -7.04 11.95 -1.19
CA ILE A 137 -6.39 10.63 -1.10
C ILE A 137 -6.75 9.73 -2.30
N TYR A 138 -8.03 9.42 -2.49
CA TYR A 138 -8.43 8.26 -3.30
C TYR A 138 -8.07 8.38 -4.78
N TRP A 139 -8.20 9.55 -5.41
CA TRP A 139 -7.83 9.71 -6.82
C TRP A 139 -6.34 9.44 -7.08
N LYS A 140 -5.47 9.75 -6.10
CA LYS A 140 -4.03 9.48 -6.19
C LYS A 140 -3.77 7.98 -6.15
N ILE A 141 -4.53 7.23 -5.34
CA ILE A 141 -4.46 5.77 -5.31
C ILE A 141 -4.82 5.20 -6.69
N ILE A 142 -5.90 5.68 -7.31
CA ILE A 142 -6.32 5.26 -8.67
C ILE A 142 -5.17 5.47 -9.66
N VAL A 143 -4.67 6.70 -9.77
CA VAL A 143 -3.61 7.04 -10.74
C VAL A 143 -2.33 6.23 -10.47
N MET A 144 -1.93 6.09 -9.21
CA MET A 144 -0.72 5.35 -8.86
C MET A 144 -0.85 3.84 -9.06
N THR A 145 -2.06 3.28 -8.97
CA THR A 145 -2.32 1.88 -9.30
C THR A 145 -1.91 1.60 -10.76
N PHE A 146 -2.41 2.42 -11.69
CA PHE A 146 -2.05 2.29 -13.10
C PHE A 146 -0.58 2.65 -13.36
N ALA A 147 -0.06 3.67 -12.68
CA ALA A 147 1.34 4.07 -12.82
C ALA A 147 2.31 2.94 -12.44
N ILE A 148 2.11 2.31 -11.28
CA ILE A 148 2.93 1.17 -10.83
C ILE A 148 2.82 0.02 -11.83
N ALA A 149 1.60 -0.31 -12.27
CA ALA A 149 1.39 -1.39 -13.25
C ALA A 149 2.11 -1.11 -14.58
N TRP A 150 2.00 0.11 -15.13
CA TRP A 150 2.56 0.46 -16.43
C TRP A 150 4.06 0.76 -16.42
N LEU A 151 4.63 1.14 -15.28
CA LEU A 151 6.05 1.47 -15.16
C LEU A 151 6.92 0.29 -14.71
N SER A 152 6.34 -0.71 -14.03
CA SER A 152 7.09 -1.89 -13.58
C SER A 152 7.30 -2.86 -14.75
N ARG A 153 8.47 -2.79 -15.42
CA ARG A 153 8.70 -3.52 -16.69
C ARG A 153 9.90 -4.43 -16.69
N ARG A 154 10.90 -4.17 -15.88
CA ARG A 154 12.16 -4.92 -15.85
C ARG A 154 12.33 -5.57 -14.49
N ALA A 155 13.09 -6.65 -14.44
CA ALA A 155 13.47 -7.30 -13.17
C ALA A 155 14.09 -6.32 -12.15
N GLN A 156 14.85 -5.34 -12.64
CA GLN A 156 15.43 -4.27 -11.81
C GLN A 156 14.37 -3.40 -11.12
N ASP A 157 13.23 -3.15 -11.77
CA ASP A 157 12.14 -2.34 -11.22
C ASP A 157 11.47 -3.12 -10.07
N PHE A 158 11.22 -4.42 -10.25
CA PHE A 158 10.70 -5.31 -9.19
C PHE A 158 11.70 -5.48 -8.03
N ALA A 159 12.99 -5.62 -8.33
CA ALA A 159 14.05 -5.65 -7.32
C ALA A 159 14.12 -4.34 -6.53
N LEU A 160 13.96 -3.19 -7.19
CA LEU A 160 13.92 -1.88 -6.55
C LEU A 160 12.69 -1.74 -5.64
N ALA A 161 11.50 -2.14 -6.12
CA ALA A 161 10.28 -2.17 -5.32
C ALA A 161 10.47 -3.00 -4.05
N SER A 162 10.92 -4.24 -4.19
CA SER A 162 11.16 -5.15 -3.07
C SER A 162 12.13 -4.58 -2.04
N ARG A 163 13.24 -3.98 -2.50
CA ARG A 163 14.23 -3.34 -1.61
C ARG A 163 13.66 -2.14 -0.88
N LEU A 164 13.03 -1.21 -1.59
CA LEU A 164 12.55 0.04 -0.98
C LEU A 164 11.35 -0.19 -0.07
N ILE A 165 10.45 -1.13 -0.40
CA ILE A 165 9.36 -1.54 0.48
C ILE A 165 9.93 -2.15 1.77
N THR A 166 10.88 -3.08 1.65
CA THR A 166 11.52 -3.73 2.80
C THR A 166 12.27 -2.72 3.67
N LEU A 167 13.05 -1.83 3.06
CA LEU A 167 13.79 -0.78 3.77
C LEU A 167 12.86 0.21 4.48
N SER A 168 11.78 0.63 3.81
CA SER A 168 10.78 1.51 4.42
C SER A 168 10.14 0.84 5.64
N GLY A 169 9.74 -0.41 5.49
CA GLY A 169 9.24 -1.23 6.59
C GLY A 169 10.22 -1.34 7.75
N LEU A 170 11.49 -1.63 7.46
CA LEU A 170 12.56 -1.71 8.44
C LEU A 170 12.66 -0.41 9.25
N LEU A 171 12.65 0.76 8.58
CA LEU A 171 12.70 2.06 9.24
C LEU A 171 11.49 2.28 10.16
N VAL A 172 10.27 1.99 9.69
CA VAL A 172 9.05 2.10 10.51
C VAL A 172 9.11 1.13 11.70
N GLY A 173 9.58 -0.11 11.48
CA GLY A 173 9.69 -1.14 12.51
C GLY A 173 10.70 -0.77 13.60
N ILE A 174 11.84 -0.18 13.24
CA ILE A 174 12.82 0.32 14.21
C ILE A 174 12.20 1.43 15.07
N VAL A 175 11.51 2.39 14.46
CA VAL A 175 10.88 3.49 15.21
C VAL A 175 9.75 2.98 16.10
N ALA A 176 8.95 2.03 15.63
CA ALA A 176 7.93 1.38 16.46
C ALA A 176 8.57 0.71 17.68
N LEU A 177 9.58 -0.16 17.49
CA LEU A 177 10.25 -0.81 18.62
C LEU A 177 10.92 0.18 19.57
N SER A 178 11.50 1.27 19.04
CA SER A 178 12.06 2.36 19.83
C SER A 178 10.98 3.05 20.69
N ASN A 179 9.83 3.38 20.10
CA ASN A 179 8.70 3.98 20.82
C ASN A 179 8.20 3.05 21.92
N LYS A 180 8.08 1.75 21.63
CA LYS A 180 7.68 0.74 22.61
C LYS A 180 8.66 0.65 23.78
N ALA A 181 9.97 0.65 23.51
CA ALA A 181 11.00 0.59 24.54
C ALA A 181 11.02 1.86 25.43
N GLN A 182 10.68 3.02 24.86
CA GLN A 182 10.70 4.31 25.55
C GLN A 182 9.35 4.74 26.14
N GLY A 183 8.28 3.96 25.93
CA GLY A 183 6.93 4.34 26.39
C GLY A 183 6.30 5.49 25.61
N ILE A 184 6.76 5.78 24.38
CA ILE A 184 6.32 6.94 23.61
C ILE A 184 5.04 6.62 22.84
N GLY A 185 4.00 7.44 23.03
CA GLY A 185 2.77 7.37 22.24
C GLY A 185 2.01 6.04 22.38
N LEU A 186 2.11 5.38 23.54
CA LEU A 186 1.40 4.12 23.78
C LEU A 186 -0.10 4.34 23.94
N VAL A 187 -0.88 3.35 23.52
CA VAL A 187 -2.34 3.28 23.67
C VAL A 187 -2.65 2.11 24.58
N GLU A 188 -3.64 2.27 25.48
CA GLU A 188 -3.96 1.24 26.48
C GLU A 188 -2.68 0.80 27.24
N GLU A 189 -1.80 1.77 27.51
CA GLU A 189 -0.50 1.64 28.19
C GLU A 189 0.55 0.73 27.51
N THR A 190 0.15 -0.08 26.53
CA THR A 190 0.95 -1.20 26.04
C THR A 190 1.11 -1.20 24.52
N ARG A 191 0.20 -0.61 23.76
CA ARG A 191 0.17 -0.73 22.29
C ARG A 191 0.94 0.38 21.63
N VAL A 192 1.90 0.02 20.79
CA VAL A 192 2.75 1.01 20.12
C VAL A 192 2.03 1.75 19.00
N THR A 193 2.35 3.03 18.86
CA THR A 193 1.94 3.88 17.72
C THR A 193 3.08 4.77 17.27
N ILE A 194 2.89 5.45 16.15
CA ILE A 194 3.81 6.47 15.64
C ILE A 194 2.99 7.70 15.27
N GLY A 195 3.43 8.90 15.68
CA GLY A 195 2.80 10.15 15.24
C GLY A 195 1.37 10.40 15.76
N ARG A 196 0.94 9.75 16.85
CA ARG A 196 -0.39 9.97 17.44
C ARG A 196 -0.65 11.43 17.81
N ALA A 197 0.35 12.13 18.34
CA ALA A 197 0.25 13.55 18.73
C ALA A 197 -0.02 14.50 17.55
N ILE A 198 0.32 14.08 16.33
CA ILE A 198 0.09 14.87 15.10
C ILE A 198 -1.10 14.35 14.29
N GLY A 199 -1.90 13.44 14.85
CA GLY A 199 -3.06 12.85 14.16
C GLY A 199 -2.68 11.95 12.98
N SER A 200 -1.48 11.34 13.02
CA SER A 200 -1.05 10.37 12.01
C SER A 200 -1.99 9.16 11.95
N VAL A 201 -2.17 8.60 10.75
CA VAL A 201 -2.80 7.28 10.59
C VAL A 201 -2.01 6.19 11.33
N LEU A 202 -0.69 6.33 11.45
CA LEU A 202 0.14 5.43 12.26
C LEU A 202 -0.08 5.59 13.78
N GLY A 203 -0.89 6.58 14.17
CA GLY A 203 -1.34 6.84 15.54
C GLY A 203 -2.37 5.84 16.06
N ASP A 204 -2.91 4.99 15.17
CA ASP A 204 -3.70 3.81 15.52
C ASP A 204 -2.82 2.54 15.42
N PRO A 205 -2.73 1.71 16.46
CA PRO A 205 -1.89 0.51 16.43
C PRO A 205 -2.31 -0.50 15.35
N ASN A 206 -3.60 -0.56 14.99
CA ASN A 206 -4.09 -1.49 13.97
C ASN A 206 -3.66 -1.06 12.57
N ASP A 207 -3.72 0.23 12.28
CA ASP A 207 -3.23 0.79 11.00
C ASP A 207 -1.71 0.67 10.90
N LEU A 208 -0.98 0.92 12.00
CA LEU A 208 0.46 0.67 12.07
C LEU A 208 0.81 -0.80 11.80
N ALA A 209 0.04 -1.75 12.37
CA ALA A 209 0.26 -3.17 12.16
C ALA A 209 0.10 -3.58 10.70
N LEU A 210 -0.87 -3.00 9.98
CA LEU A 210 -1.05 -3.21 8.56
C LEU A 210 0.15 -2.70 7.74
N VAL A 211 0.61 -1.49 8.04
CA VAL A 211 1.76 -0.87 7.38
C VAL A 211 3.03 -1.71 7.60
N LEU A 212 3.21 -2.28 8.79
CA LEU A 212 4.34 -3.15 9.13
C LEU A 212 4.21 -4.56 8.56
N MET A 213 3.00 -5.11 8.41
CA MET A 213 2.76 -6.43 7.82
C MET A 213 3.12 -6.45 6.33
N PHE A 214 2.77 -5.38 5.60
CA PHE A 214 3.03 -5.27 4.16
C PHE A 214 4.49 -5.60 3.75
N PRO A 215 5.53 -5.00 4.36
CA PRO A 215 6.94 -5.29 4.04
C PRO A 215 7.43 -6.67 4.55
N VAL A 216 6.72 -7.35 5.45
CA VAL A 216 7.13 -8.69 5.94
C VAL A 216 7.20 -9.69 4.79
N ALA A 217 6.24 -9.65 3.86
CA ALA A 217 6.22 -10.56 2.71
C ALA A 217 7.44 -10.34 1.79
N PHE A 218 7.86 -9.09 1.61
CA PHE A 218 9.04 -8.73 0.83
C PHE A 218 10.33 -9.10 1.57
N ALA A 219 10.43 -8.83 2.88
CA ALA A 219 11.57 -9.19 3.71
C ALA A 219 11.82 -10.70 3.71
N LEU A 220 10.77 -11.50 3.94
CA LEU A 220 10.84 -12.96 3.91
C LEU A 220 11.22 -13.48 2.52
N SER A 221 10.68 -12.88 1.46
CA SER A 221 11.05 -13.28 0.12
C SER A 221 12.53 -13.01 -0.20
N LEU A 222 13.05 -11.83 0.16
CA LEU A 222 14.47 -11.50 -0.02
C LEU A 222 15.38 -12.41 0.82
N MET A 223 14.94 -12.79 2.02
CA MET A 223 15.65 -13.73 2.89
C MET A 223 15.71 -15.15 2.30
N LEU A 224 14.60 -15.63 1.72
CA LEU A 224 14.43 -17.04 1.34
C LEU A 224 14.67 -17.33 -0.14
N SER A 225 14.74 -16.31 -0.99
CA SER A 225 14.95 -16.48 -2.43
C SER A 225 16.44 -16.65 -2.75
N LYS A 226 16.77 -17.68 -3.52
CA LYS A 226 18.15 -17.93 -3.96
C LYS A 226 18.51 -16.97 -5.11
N GLY A 227 19.75 -16.50 -5.17
CA GLY A 227 20.25 -15.70 -6.30
C GLY A 227 19.93 -14.20 -6.27
N VAL A 228 19.20 -13.70 -5.28
CA VAL A 228 18.88 -12.25 -5.16
C VAL A 228 20.07 -11.38 -4.72
N GLY A 229 21.20 -11.98 -4.35
CA GLY A 229 22.43 -11.30 -3.93
C GLY A 229 22.52 -11.08 -2.42
N ARG A 230 23.76 -11.07 -1.89
CA ARG A 230 24.04 -11.07 -0.44
C ARG A 230 23.46 -9.87 0.30
N LEU A 231 23.50 -8.67 -0.30
CA LEU A 231 22.95 -7.46 0.32
C LEU A 231 21.42 -7.55 0.48
N ASN A 232 20.72 -8.09 -0.53
CA ASN A 232 19.28 -8.27 -0.48
C ASN A 232 18.88 -9.34 0.55
N THR A 233 19.63 -10.45 0.60
CA THR A 233 19.43 -11.47 1.62
C THR A 233 19.69 -10.91 3.03
N ALA A 234 20.75 -10.12 3.23
CA ALA A 234 21.03 -9.46 4.50
C ALA A 234 19.91 -8.47 4.90
N LEU A 235 19.42 -7.67 3.95
CA LEU A 235 18.27 -6.79 4.18
C LEU A 235 17.05 -7.58 4.64
N GLY A 236 16.73 -8.70 3.98
CA GLY A 236 15.64 -9.59 4.38
C GLY A 236 15.84 -10.21 5.78
N LEU A 237 17.05 -10.71 6.06
CA LEU A 237 17.42 -11.31 7.34
C LEU A 237 17.31 -10.33 8.52
N ILE A 238 17.72 -9.07 8.33
CA ILE A 238 17.63 -8.03 9.36
C ILE A 238 16.18 -7.54 9.52
N SER A 239 15.48 -7.34 8.40
CA SER A 239 14.13 -6.75 8.42
C SER A 239 13.08 -7.71 8.99
N THR A 240 13.21 -9.01 8.71
CA THR A 240 12.24 -10.03 9.15
C THR A 240 11.99 -10.02 10.67
N PRO A 241 13.01 -10.17 11.55
CA PRO A 241 12.79 -10.16 13.00
C PRO A 241 12.31 -8.80 13.50
N ILE A 242 12.84 -7.69 12.98
CA ILE A 242 12.43 -6.34 13.39
C ILE A 242 10.95 -6.10 13.08
N LEU A 243 10.52 -6.42 11.86
CA LEU A 243 9.13 -6.29 11.46
C LEU A 243 8.21 -7.21 12.26
N PHE A 244 8.64 -8.45 12.50
CA PHE A 244 7.89 -9.41 13.31
C PHE A 244 7.62 -8.88 14.73
N PHE A 245 8.66 -8.43 15.44
CA PHE A 245 8.51 -7.87 16.78
C PHE A 245 7.76 -6.54 16.77
N ALA A 246 7.94 -5.70 15.75
CA ALA A 246 7.21 -4.45 15.62
C ALA A 246 5.70 -4.69 15.46
N VAL A 247 5.28 -5.69 14.66
CA VAL A 247 3.87 -6.08 14.54
C VAL A 247 3.34 -6.62 15.87
N ILE A 248 4.10 -7.45 16.58
CA ILE A 248 3.71 -7.93 17.93
C ILE A 248 3.50 -6.75 18.89
N ALA A 249 4.38 -5.74 18.87
CA ALA A 249 4.29 -4.57 19.74
C ALA A 249 3.03 -3.70 19.50
N THR A 250 2.36 -3.83 18.34
CA THR A 250 1.05 -3.18 18.09
C THR A 250 -0.11 -3.85 18.82
N GLN A 251 0.06 -5.12 19.21
CA GLN A 251 -0.96 -6.02 19.74
C GLN A 251 -2.26 -6.06 18.89
N SER A 252 -2.14 -5.85 17.57
CA SER A 252 -3.26 -5.95 16.65
C SER A 252 -3.54 -7.40 16.26
N ARG A 253 -4.72 -7.94 16.64
CA ARG A 253 -5.17 -9.29 16.24
C ARG A 253 -5.17 -9.47 14.71
N GLY A 254 -5.65 -8.44 13.99
CA GLY A 254 -5.66 -8.44 12.53
C GLY A 254 -4.25 -8.40 11.92
N GLY A 255 -3.34 -7.65 12.55
CA GLY A 255 -1.93 -7.61 12.16
C GLY A 255 -1.22 -8.96 12.37
N LEU A 256 -1.45 -9.61 13.51
CA LEU A 256 -0.89 -10.93 13.81
C LEU A 256 -1.38 -12.00 12.86
N LEU A 257 -2.69 -12.10 12.64
CA LEU A 257 -3.25 -13.06 11.67
C LEU A 257 -2.71 -12.81 10.27
N GLY A 258 -2.53 -11.55 9.90
CA GLY A 258 -1.91 -11.16 8.64
C GLY A 258 -0.47 -11.63 8.49
N ILE A 259 0.41 -11.36 9.46
CA ILE A 259 1.80 -11.86 9.39
C ILE A 259 1.85 -13.38 9.46
N MET A 260 1.05 -14.03 10.30
CA MET A 260 0.99 -15.49 10.40
C MET A 260 0.60 -16.11 9.07
N SER A 261 -0.32 -15.49 8.34
CA SER A 261 -0.70 -15.92 7.00
C SER A 261 0.46 -15.80 6.00
N ILE A 262 1.25 -14.71 6.07
CA ILE A 262 2.44 -14.54 5.23
C ILE A 262 3.45 -15.67 5.52
N TYR A 263 3.80 -15.90 6.78
CA TYR A 263 4.69 -17.00 7.16
C TYR A 263 4.15 -18.36 6.73
N ALA A 264 2.83 -18.59 6.90
CA ALA A 264 2.17 -19.82 6.49
C ALA A 264 2.27 -20.06 4.98
N VAL A 265 2.14 -19.02 4.14
CA VAL A 265 2.32 -19.15 2.68
C VAL A 265 3.74 -19.58 2.34
N PHE A 266 4.77 -18.97 2.96
CA PHE A 266 6.16 -19.36 2.73
C PHE A 266 6.46 -20.78 3.24
N ALA A 267 5.96 -21.14 4.42
CA ALA A 267 6.15 -22.45 5.03
C ALA A 267 5.42 -23.56 4.25
N TYR A 268 4.14 -23.37 3.92
CA TYR A 268 3.34 -24.34 3.19
C TYR A 268 3.98 -24.76 1.85
N ARG A 269 4.62 -23.79 1.18
CA ARG A 269 5.28 -24.00 -0.12
C ARG A 269 6.65 -24.67 -0.02
N ARG A 270 7.29 -24.66 1.15
CA ARG A 270 8.63 -25.22 1.38
C ARG A 270 8.60 -26.52 2.20
N MET A 271 7.55 -26.75 2.98
CA MET A 271 7.38 -27.96 3.79
C MET A 271 6.71 -29.07 2.97
N ALA A 272 7.40 -30.21 2.88
CA ALA A 272 6.88 -31.41 2.21
C ALA A 272 5.71 -32.04 2.98
N SER A 273 5.84 -32.20 4.30
CA SER A 273 4.79 -32.79 5.15
C SER A 273 3.74 -31.76 5.55
N LYS A 274 2.49 -31.99 5.13
CA LYS A 274 1.35 -31.16 5.52
C LYS A 274 0.95 -31.36 6.98
N MET A 275 1.18 -32.55 7.54
CA MET A 275 1.00 -32.81 8.96
C MET A 275 1.94 -31.96 9.81
N LEU A 276 3.23 -31.86 9.44
CA LEU A 276 4.19 -30.99 10.13
C LEU A 276 3.81 -29.51 9.99
N PHE A 277 3.34 -29.10 8.82
CA PHE A 277 2.87 -27.73 8.60
C PHE A 277 1.73 -27.36 9.54
N PHE A 278 0.67 -28.18 9.62
CA PHE A 278 -0.46 -27.90 10.51
C PHE A 278 -0.07 -28.02 12.00
N GLY A 279 0.74 -29.02 12.37
CA GLY A 279 1.21 -29.20 13.74
C GLY A 279 2.08 -28.05 14.25
N LEU A 280 3.16 -27.72 13.52
CA LEU A 280 4.04 -26.60 13.87
C LEU A 280 3.35 -25.25 13.70
N GLY A 281 2.50 -25.10 12.69
CA GLY A 281 1.71 -23.89 12.45
C GLY A 281 0.75 -23.59 13.60
N GLY A 282 0.04 -24.62 14.10
CA GLY A 282 -0.82 -24.48 15.28
C GLY A 282 -0.04 -24.08 16.53
N ALA A 283 1.07 -24.77 16.82
CA ALA A 283 1.93 -24.46 17.96
C ALA A 283 2.54 -23.05 17.88
N ALA A 284 3.05 -22.66 16.71
CA ALA A 284 3.61 -21.32 16.48
C ALA A 284 2.54 -20.23 16.61
N SER A 285 1.33 -20.47 16.09
CA SER A 285 0.21 -19.52 16.24
C SER A 285 -0.13 -19.31 17.71
N MET A 286 -0.24 -20.40 18.49
CA MET A 286 -0.49 -20.32 19.93
C MET A 286 0.61 -19.55 20.67
N LEU A 287 1.88 -19.84 20.35
CA LEU A 287 3.02 -19.10 20.92
C LEU A 287 2.95 -17.60 20.60
N VAL A 288 2.65 -17.23 19.36
CA VAL A 288 2.54 -15.82 18.94
C VAL A 288 1.39 -15.13 19.66
N PHE A 289 0.24 -15.80 19.82
CA PHE A 289 -0.88 -15.26 20.58
C PHE A 289 -0.52 -15.00 22.05
N LEU A 290 0.23 -15.91 22.67
CA LEU A 290 0.73 -15.74 24.05
C LEU A 290 1.73 -14.58 24.14
N LEU A 291 2.74 -14.55 23.26
CA LEU A 291 3.78 -13.51 23.26
C LEU A 291 3.21 -12.11 22.96
N ALA A 292 2.10 -12.02 22.23
CA ALA A 292 1.46 -10.74 21.94
C ALA A 292 0.70 -10.14 23.14
N GLY A 293 0.47 -10.90 24.22
CA GLY A 293 -0.19 -10.39 25.42
C GLY A 293 -1.63 -9.90 25.20
N ILE A 294 -2.31 -10.40 24.15
CA ILE A 294 -3.64 -9.91 23.75
C ILE A 294 -4.71 -10.24 24.80
N SER A 295 -4.53 -11.31 25.57
CA SER A 295 -5.47 -11.77 26.60
C SER A 295 -5.49 -10.90 27.85
N GLU A 296 -4.38 -10.21 28.16
CA GLU A 296 -4.24 -9.35 29.33
C GLU A 296 -4.54 -7.88 29.03
N ARG A 297 -5.00 -7.59 27.81
CA ARG A 297 -5.34 -6.23 27.37
C ARG A 297 -6.57 -5.73 28.14
N SER A 298 -6.42 -4.60 28.81
CA SER A 298 -7.56 -3.80 29.26
C SER A 298 -8.28 -3.24 28.04
N SER A 299 -9.43 -3.81 27.65
CA SER A 299 -10.35 -3.12 26.75
C SER A 299 -10.98 -2.00 27.58
N GLY A 300 -10.81 -0.74 27.17
CA GLY A 300 -11.19 0.45 27.96
C GLY A 300 -12.71 0.67 28.13
N GLY A 301 -13.49 -0.40 28.29
CA GLY A 301 -14.93 -0.37 28.47
C GLY A 301 -15.36 -1.11 29.73
N ALA A 302 -16.47 -0.67 30.32
CA ALA A 302 -16.96 -1.12 31.62
C ALA A 302 -17.18 -2.65 31.63
N ALA A 303 -16.72 -3.29 32.71
CA ALA A 303 -16.82 -4.73 32.92
C ALA A 303 -18.28 -5.17 33.08
N GLU A 304 -18.94 -5.49 31.96
CA GLU A 304 -20.14 -6.33 31.96
C GLU A 304 -19.78 -7.74 31.47
N GLY A 305 -20.19 -8.75 32.23
CA GLY A 305 -19.93 -10.16 31.96
C GLY A 305 -20.62 -10.62 30.68
N GLY A 306 -19.85 -10.71 29.60
CA GLY A 306 -20.28 -11.14 28.28
C GLY A 306 -19.11 -11.06 27.28
N ILE A 307 -19.34 -11.44 26.02
CA ILE A 307 -18.37 -11.29 24.92
C ILE A 307 -17.68 -9.92 25.01
N ASP A 308 -16.34 -9.88 25.01
CA ASP A 308 -15.49 -8.66 25.13
C ASP A 308 -16.15 -7.47 24.41
N GLN A 309 -16.34 -6.34 25.08
CA GLN A 309 -17.02 -5.15 24.55
C GLN A 309 -16.45 -4.71 23.20
N SER A 310 -15.16 -4.97 22.96
CA SER A 310 -14.50 -4.76 21.67
C SER A 310 -15.04 -5.63 20.52
N ALA A 311 -15.53 -6.83 20.81
CA ALA A 311 -16.15 -7.73 19.84
C ALA A 311 -17.64 -7.41 19.62
N MET A 312 -18.39 -7.04 20.66
CA MET A 312 -19.77 -6.57 20.51
C MET A 312 -19.85 -5.28 19.70
N GLY A 313 -18.97 -4.30 19.95
CA GLY A 313 -18.89 -3.07 19.15
C GLY A 313 -18.67 -3.33 17.65
N ARG A 314 -17.92 -4.38 17.29
CA ARG A 314 -17.75 -4.80 15.88
C ARG A 314 -19.04 -5.37 15.29
N LEU A 315 -19.76 -6.21 16.05
CA LEU A 315 -21.04 -6.77 15.60
C LEU A 315 -22.05 -5.65 15.31
N TYR A 316 -22.15 -4.65 16.19
CA TYR A 316 -23.00 -3.48 15.96
C TYR A 316 -22.54 -2.66 14.76
N ALA A 317 -21.22 -2.49 14.55
CA ALA A 317 -20.69 -1.82 13.37
C ALA A 317 -20.98 -2.59 12.07
N TRP A 318 -20.97 -3.92 12.10
CA TRP A 318 -21.30 -4.76 10.95
C TRP A 318 -22.79 -4.73 10.63
N GLU A 319 -23.64 -4.77 11.66
CA GLU A 319 -25.09 -4.60 11.51
C GLU A 319 -25.41 -3.23 10.89
N ALA A 320 -24.79 -2.16 11.40
CA ALA A 320 -24.95 -0.82 10.85
C ALA A 320 -24.47 -0.74 9.39
N ALA A 321 -23.33 -1.35 9.07
CA ALA A 321 -22.82 -1.43 7.69
C ALA A 321 -23.78 -2.18 6.75
N THR A 322 -24.38 -3.27 7.22
CA THR A 322 -25.40 -3.99 6.46
C THR A 322 -26.67 -3.15 6.28
N GLY A 323 -27.14 -2.45 7.31
CA GLY A 323 -28.28 -1.54 7.21
C GLY A 323 -28.06 -0.42 6.19
N MET A 324 -26.86 0.17 6.17
CA MET A 324 -26.47 1.18 5.17
C MET A 324 -26.58 0.64 3.73
N ALA A 325 -26.11 -0.59 3.51
CA ALA A 325 -26.20 -1.24 2.21
C ALA A 325 -27.63 -1.70 1.87
N GLN A 326 -28.45 -2.10 2.84
CA GLN A 326 -29.85 -2.43 2.60
C GLN A 326 -30.67 -1.21 2.19
N HIS A 327 -30.42 -0.05 2.80
CA HIS A 327 -31.05 1.20 2.39
C HIS A 327 -30.55 1.71 1.03
N ASN A 328 -29.27 1.51 0.71
CA ASN A 328 -28.69 1.91 -0.58
C ASN A 328 -27.99 0.72 -1.27
N PRO A 329 -28.73 -0.24 -1.87
CA PRO A 329 -28.17 -1.50 -2.34
C PRO A 329 -27.09 -1.41 -3.41
N LEU A 330 -27.16 -0.39 -4.26
CA LEU A 330 -26.26 -0.26 -5.41
C LEU A 330 -25.02 0.60 -5.13
N SER A 331 -25.17 1.68 -4.36
CA SER A 331 -24.11 2.68 -4.15
C SER A 331 -23.62 2.77 -2.71
N GLY A 332 -24.30 2.14 -1.75
CA GLY A 332 -24.06 2.37 -0.33
C GLY A 332 -24.29 3.83 0.06
N VAL A 333 -23.74 4.23 1.21
CA VAL A 333 -23.78 5.62 1.70
C VAL A 333 -22.69 6.51 1.11
N GLY A 334 -21.84 5.97 0.24
CA GLY A 334 -20.74 6.67 -0.44
C GLY A 334 -19.40 6.60 0.29
N LEU A 335 -18.35 7.00 -0.41
CA LEU A 335 -16.96 6.92 0.07
C LEU A 335 -16.75 7.68 1.39
N ASN A 336 -16.09 7.05 2.36
CA ASN A 336 -15.73 7.60 3.67
C ASN A 336 -16.93 8.11 4.50
N ASN A 337 -18.14 7.59 4.24
CA ASN A 337 -19.38 8.02 4.91
C ASN A 337 -19.82 7.08 6.03
N PHE A 338 -19.13 5.97 6.29
CA PHE A 338 -19.54 5.03 7.34
C PHE A 338 -19.73 5.74 8.70
N TYR A 339 -18.73 6.48 9.17
CA TYR A 339 -18.81 7.17 10.46
C TYR A 339 -19.92 8.23 10.53
N SER A 340 -20.17 8.94 9.43
CA SER A 340 -21.25 9.94 9.39
C SER A 340 -22.64 9.31 9.47
N ASN A 341 -22.76 8.02 9.13
CA ASN A 341 -24.03 7.30 9.14
C ASN A 341 -24.17 6.36 10.34
N TYR A 342 -23.08 6.02 11.04
CA TYR A 342 -23.08 4.96 12.04
C TYR A 342 -24.18 5.15 13.11
N PHE A 343 -24.37 6.37 13.62
CA PHE A 343 -25.44 6.69 14.57
C PHE A 343 -26.85 6.30 14.08
N TYR A 344 -27.16 6.51 12.80
CA TYR A 344 -28.50 6.26 12.25
C TYR A 344 -28.80 4.79 11.98
N TYR A 345 -27.75 3.95 11.92
CA TYR A 345 -27.86 2.53 11.57
C TYR A 345 -27.42 1.61 12.71
N SER A 346 -26.91 2.15 13.82
CA SER A 346 -26.60 1.36 15.01
C SER A 346 -27.81 1.29 15.93
N GLN A 347 -28.25 0.07 16.26
CA GLN A 347 -29.29 -0.14 17.29
C GLN A 347 -28.76 0.11 18.71
N HIS A 348 -27.43 0.15 18.87
CA HIS A 348 -26.75 0.30 20.15
C HIS A 348 -25.79 1.49 20.06
N TRP A 349 -26.22 2.64 20.57
CA TRP A 349 -25.40 3.85 20.62
C TRP A 349 -24.90 4.08 22.05
N ASP A 350 -23.59 3.96 22.25
CA ASP A 350 -22.90 4.16 23.52
C ASP A 350 -22.26 5.55 23.62
N GLY A 351 -22.67 6.50 22.78
CA GLY A 351 -22.15 7.87 22.78
C GLY A 351 -20.93 8.08 21.88
N LEU A 352 -20.39 7.02 21.25
CA LEU A 352 -19.21 7.11 20.40
C LEU A 352 -19.34 6.33 19.09
N ASN A 353 -18.59 6.80 18.10
CA ASN A 353 -18.50 6.16 16.80
C ASN A 353 -17.54 4.95 16.85
N HIS A 354 -18.02 3.78 16.46
CA HIS A 354 -17.19 2.57 16.36
C HIS A 354 -16.70 2.38 14.94
N ALA A 355 -15.44 1.97 14.77
CA ALA A 355 -14.92 1.62 13.45
C ALA A 355 -15.49 0.26 13.01
N VAL A 356 -15.71 0.09 11.70
CA VAL A 356 -16.18 -1.20 11.14
C VAL A 356 -15.25 -2.37 11.48
N HIS A 357 -13.95 -2.11 11.54
CA HIS A 357 -12.90 -3.12 11.71
C HIS A 357 -13.08 -4.35 10.80
N SER A 358 -13.59 -4.13 9.58
CA SER A 358 -13.71 -5.13 8.53
C SER A 358 -13.84 -4.42 7.20
N THR A 359 -12.92 -4.73 6.29
CA THR A 359 -12.88 -4.15 4.94
C THR A 359 -14.12 -4.56 4.16
N TRP A 360 -14.62 -5.78 4.37
CA TRP A 360 -15.77 -6.31 3.67
C TRP A 360 -17.03 -5.53 4.00
N PHE A 361 -17.30 -5.32 5.29
CA PHE A 361 -18.42 -4.50 5.73
C PHE A 361 -18.21 -3.01 5.43
N GLY A 362 -16.98 -2.51 5.45
CA GLY A 362 -16.68 -1.12 5.09
C GLY A 362 -16.97 -0.84 3.61
N VAL A 363 -16.51 -1.71 2.71
CA VAL A 363 -16.81 -1.63 1.28
C VAL A 363 -18.31 -1.81 1.04
N LEU A 364 -18.96 -2.76 1.73
CA LEU A 364 -20.41 -2.96 1.66
C LEU A 364 -21.18 -1.68 2.01
N ALA A 365 -20.87 -1.06 3.14
CA ALA A 365 -21.54 0.16 3.59
C ALA A 365 -21.36 1.31 2.59
N GLU A 366 -20.15 1.50 2.07
CA GLU A 366 -19.79 2.69 1.29
C GLU A 366 -20.00 2.54 -0.23
N THR A 367 -20.18 1.31 -0.73
CA THR A 367 -20.37 1.04 -2.17
C THR A 367 -21.54 0.10 -2.48
N GLY A 368 -22.27 -0.38 -1.47
CA GLY A 368 -23.40 -1.28 -1.62
C GLY A 368 -22.99 -2.71 -2.00
N PHE A 369 -23.99 -3.55 -2.27
CA PHE A 369 -23.78 -4.95 -2.69
C PHE A 369 -23.09 -5.04 -4.05
N LEU A 370 -23.39 -4.11 -4.97
CA LEU A 370 -22.75 -4.07 -6.29
C LEU A 370 -21.25 -3.78 -6.18
N GLY A 371 -20.86 -2.74 -5.44
CA GLY A 371 -19.46 -2.41 -5.23
C GLY A 371 -18.70 -3.53 -4.51
N LEU A 372 -19.29 -4.11 -3.45
CA LEU A 372 -18.70 -5.27 -2.77
C LEU A 372 -18.50 -6.47 -3.71
N SER A 373 -19.48 -6.79 -4.55
CA SER A 373 -19.40 -7.94 -5.48
C SER A 373 -18.26 -7.76 -6.49
N VAL A 374 -18.12 -6.57 -7.07
CA VAL A 374 -17.02 -6.24 -7.99
C VAL A 374 -15.68 -6.26 -7.26
N PHE A 375 -15.63 -5.76 -6.02
CA PHE A 375 -14.41 -5.79 -5.21
C PHE A 375 -13.96 -7.23 -4.91
N LEU A 376 -14.87 -8.11 -4.46
CA LEU A 376 -14.58 -9.52 -4.19
C LEU A 376 -14.16 -10.27 -5.45
N ALA A 377 -14.85 -10.04 -6.58
CA ALA A 377 -14.47 -10.61 -7.87
C ALA A 377 -13.05 -10.18 -8.29
N THR A 378 -12.71 -8.91 -8.05
CA THR A 378 -11.36 -8.38 -8.31
C THR A 378 -10.32 -9.06 -7.42
N ILE A 379 -10.56 -9.22 -6.12
CA ILE A 379 -9.66 -9.92 -5.21
C ILE A 379 -9.46 -11.39 -5.64
N GLY A 380 -10.54 -12.09 -5.98
CA GLY A 380 -10.47 -13.48 -6.46
C GLY A 380 -9.66 -13.61 -7.75
N LEU A 381 -9.85 -12.68 -8.69
CA LEU A 381 -9.06 -12.62 -9.92
C LEU A 381 -7.58 -12.38 -9.63
N LEU A 382 -7.24 -11.46 -8.71
CA LEU A 382 -5.85 -11.18 -8.36
C LEU A 382 -5.15 -12.37 -7.69
N ILE A 383 -5.83 -13.09 -6.80
CA ILE A 383 -5.28 -14.28 -6.18
C ILE A 383 -5.00 -15.35 -7.25
N LYS A 384 -5.95 -15.57 -8.16
CA LYS A 384 -5.79 -16.50 -9.29
C LYS A 384 -4.59 -16.10 -10.15
N THR A 385 -4.49 -14.83 -10.55
CA THR A 385 -3.40 -14.32 -11.38
C THR A 385 -2.05 -14.43 -10.68
N ALA A 386 -1.96 -14.10 -9.40
CA ALA A 386 -0.73 -14.23 -8.63
C ALA A 386 -0.24 -15.69 -8.53
N LEU A 387 -1.17 -16.62 -8.27
CA LEU A 387 -0.87 -18.07 -8.23
C LEU A 387 -0.41 -18.60 -9.59
N GLN A 388 -1.12 -18.25 -10.66
CA GLN A 388 -0.77 -18.66 -12.03
C GLN A 388 0.57 -18.09 -12.47
N THR A 389 0.81 -16.81 -12.21
CA THR A 389 2.07 -16.11 -12.52
C THR A 389 3.25 -16.82 -11.83
N LEU A 390 3.13 -17.11 -10.53
CA LEU A 390 4.18 -17.79 -9.79
C LEU A 390 4.39 -19.24 -10.28
N LYS A 391 3.30 -19.97 -10.57
CA LYS A 391 3.38 -21.32 -11.14
C LYS A 391 4.12 -21.32 -12.48
N ARG A 392 3.85 -20.35 -13.36
CA ARG A 392 4.54 -20.22 -14.65
C ARG A 392 6.02 -19.91 -14.49
N ILE A 393 6.38 -19.01 -13.58
CA ILE A 393 7.79 -18.70 -13.26
C ILE A 393 8.53 -19.97 -12.79
N GLU A 394 7.91 -20.76 -11.93
CA GLU A 394 8.54 -21.95 -11.34
C GLU A 394 8.56 -23.18 -12.26
N ALA A 395 7.61 -23.27 -13.19
CA ALA A 395 7.56 -24.32 -14.21
C ALA A 395 8.44 -24.01 -15.44
N HIS A 396 8.96 -22.80 -15.55
CA HIS A 396 9.75 -22.40 -16.70
C HIS A 396 11.08 -23.19 -16.76
N PRO A 397 11.44 -23.80 -17.90
CA PRO A 397 12.59 -24.70 -17.99
C PRO A 397 13.94 -23.97 -17.85
N LEU A 398 13.99 -22.69 -18.24
CA LEU A 398 15.18 -21.87 -18.11
C LEU A 398 15.14 -21.01 -16.83
N PRO A 399 16.30 -20.72 -16.21
CA PRO A 399 16.37 -19.84 -15.05
C PRO A 399 15.73 -18.48 -15.31
N VAL A 400 14.69 -18.15 -14.54
CA VAL A 400 14.08 -16.82 -14.50
C VAL A 400 14.88 -15.94 -13.53
N ASP A 401 14.94 -14.64 -13.81
CA ASP A 401 15.62 -13.67 -12.94
C ASP A 401 15.14 -13.81 -11.48
N PRO A 402 16.04 -14.01 -10.50
CA PRO A 402 15.69 -14.18 -9.10
C PRO A 402 14.83 -13.06 -8.52
N ALA A 403 14.96 -11.82 -9.02
CA ALA A 403 14.14 -10.70 -8.56
C ALA A 403 12.67 -10.87 -8.94
N ILE A 404 12.38 -11.44 -10.12
CA ILE A 404 11.01 -11.72 -10.57
C ILE A 404 10.40 -12.79 -9.67
N HIS A 405 11.12 -13.90 -9.45
CA HIS A 405 10.67 -14.98 -8.57
C HIS A 405 10.43 -14.49 -7.14
N ALA A 406 11.40 -13.78 -6.56
CA ALA A 406 11.28 -13.22 -5.22
C ALA A 406 10.08 -12.26 -5.11
N THR A 407 9.91 -11.36 -6.07
CA THR A 407 8.80 -10.40 -6.03
C THR A 407 7.45 -11.10 -6.21
N ALA A 408 7.35 -12.12 -7.06
CA ALA A 408 6.13 -12.92 -7.22
C ALA A 408 5.75 -13.67 -5.94
N GLN A 409 6.73 -14.25 -5.22
CA GLN A 409 6.49 -14.86 -3.91
C GLN A 409 6.02 -13.84 -2.87
N ALA A 410 6.68 -12.67 -2.83
CA ALA A 410 6.34 -11.59 -1.89
C ALA A 410 4.92 -11.06 -2.13
N VAL A 411 4.58 -10.77 -3.39
CA VAL A 411 3.28 -10.19 -3.75
C VAL A 411 2.14 -11.19 -3.49
N LEU A 412 2.32 -12.48 -3.80
CA LEU A 412 1.32 -13.51 -3.47
C LEU A 412 1.10 -13.61 -1.94
N ALA A 413 2.19 -13.75 -1.17
CA ALA A 413 2.09 -13.87 0.28
C ALA A 413 1.52 -12.59 0.92
N GLY A 414 1.95 -11.42 0.44
CA GLY A 414 1.45 -10.11 0.88
C GLY A 414 -0.02 -9.90 0.55
N LEU A 415 -0.49 -10.34 -0.62
CA LEU A 415 -1.91 -10.29 -1.00
C LEU A 415 -2.76 -11.17 -0.08
N LEU A 416 -2.36 -12.42 0.14
CA LEU A 416 -3.09 -13.32 1.03
C LEU A 416 -3.09 -12.84 2.49
N GLY A 417 -1.95 -12.36 2.99
CA GLY A 417 -1.85 -11.75 4.31
C GLY A 417 -2.74 -10.52 4.45
N THR A 418 -2.76 -9.65 3.43
CA THR A 418 -3.61 -8.45 3.40
C THR A 418 -5.10 -8.82 3.37
N VAL A 419 -5.51 -9.78 2.54
CA VAL A 419 -6.92 -10.23 2.47
C VAL A 419 -7.38 -10.84 3.80
N ILE A 420 -6.54 -11.65 4.45
CA ILE A 420 -6.90 -12.23 5.75
C ILE A 420 -6.99 -11.14 6.82
N SER A 421 -6.01 -10.23 6.86
CA SER A 421 -6.00 -9.10 7.79
C SER A 421 -7.18 -8.13 7.57
N ALA A 422 -7.61 -7.95 6.31
CA ALA A 422 -8.73 -7.11 5.92
C ALA A 422 -10.08 -7.56 6.54
N THR A 423 -10.19 -8.80 7.01
CA THR A 423 -11.35 -9.25 7.79
C THR A 423 -11.49 -8.53 9.13
N PHE A 424 -10.37 -8.04 9.69
CA PHE A 424 -10.30 -7.41 11.00
C PHE A 424 -9.89 -5.92 10.96
N LEU A 425 -9.71 -5.35 9.76
CA LEU A 425 -9.25 -3.98 9.52
C LEU A 425 -10.09 -3.31 8.42
N THR A 426 -10.29 -2.00 8.49
CA THR A 426 -11.09 -1.23 7.50
C THR A 426 -10.18 -0.57 6.46
N GLN A 427 -9.88 -1.27 5.36
CA GLN A 427 -8.79 -0.89 4.43
C GLN A 427 -9.18 -1.00 2.95
N GLY A 428 -10.47 -1.00 2.65
CA GLY A 428 -10.98 -1.14 1.27
C GLY A 428 -10.59 0.01 0.35
N PHE A 429 -10.34 1.20 0.91
CA PHE A 429 -10.05 2.42 0.16
C PHE A 429 -8.63 2.96 0.41
N THR A 430 -7.74 2.13 0.95
CA THR A 430 -6.36 2.50 1.30
C THR A 430 -5.32 1.75 0.46
N TRP A 431 -4.08 2.25 0.48
CA TRP A 431 -2.97 1.84 -0.39
C TRP A 431 -2.67 0.33 -0.55
N PRO A 432 -2.66 -0.52 0.50
CA PRO A 432 -2.06 -1.87 0.43
C PRO A 432 -2.59 -2.74 -0.71
N ILE A 433 -3.92 -2.83 -0.84
CA ILE A 433 -4.57 -3.70 -1.83
C ILE A 433 -4.20 -3.25 -3.24
N TYR A 434 -4.20 -1.94 -3.49
CA TYR A 434 -3.95 -1.38 -4.81
C TYR A 434 -2.47 -1.44 -5.23
N ILE A 435 -1.53 -1.32 -4.28
CA ILE A 435 -0.10 -1.52 -4.57
C ILE A 435 0.15 -2.99 -4.95
N LEU A 436 -0.38 -3.93 -4.17
CA LEU A 436 -0.23 -5.36 -4.45
C LEU A 436 -0.90 -5.73 -5.77
N LEU A 437 -2.10 -5.22 -6.03
CA LEU A 437 -2.81 -5.36 -7.30
C LEU A 437 -1.92 -4.93 -8.47
N ALA A 438 -1.37 -3.73 -8.41
CA ALA A 438 -0.54 -3.20 -9.49
C ALA A 438 0.72 -4.06 -9.72
N LEU A 439 1.34 -4.57 -8.66
CA LEU A 439 2.50 -5.46 -8.76
C LEU A 439 2.12 -6.86 -9.28
N VAL A 440 0.97 -7.43 -8.91
CA VAL A 440 0.44 -8.68 -9.48
C VAL A 440 0.28 -8.53 -10.98
N VAL A 441 -0.39 -7.45 -11.41
CA VAL A 441 -0.67 -7.16 -12.81
C VAL A 441 0.61 -6.95 -13.61
N ALA A 442 1.57 -6.21 -13.06
CA ALA A 442 2.87 -6.00 -13.69
C ALA A 442 3.68 -7.30 -13.83
N LEU A 443 3.70 -8.15 -12.80
CA LEU A 443 4.38 -9.44 -12.87
C LEU A 443 3.72 -10.38 -13.88
N ALA A 444 2.39 -10.44 -13.91
CA ALA A 444 1.65 -11.24 -14.88
C ALA A 444 1.95 -10.76 -16.31
N GLN A 445 1.95 -9.45 -16.54
CA GLN A 445 2.32 -8.89 -17.84
C GLN A 445 3.77 -9.19 -18.22
N TRP A 446 4.69 -9.13 -17.25
CA TRP A 446 6.08 -9.46 -17.48
C TRP A 446 6.23 -10.92 -17.89
N VAL A 447 5.57 -11.84 -17.18
CA VAL A 447 5.56 -13.27 -17.50
C VAL A 447 5.00 -13.52 -18.90
N ASP A 448 3.84 -12.95 -19.24
CA ASP A 448 3.24 -13.14 -20.56
C ASP A 448 4.10 -12.63 -21.72
N THR A 449 4.98 -11.66 -21.46
CA THR A 449 5.84 -11.05 -22.49
C THR A 449 7.21 -11.68 -22.60
N HIS A 450 7.72 -12.32 -21.55
CA HIS A 450 9.09 -12.85 -21.49
C HIS A 450 9.14 -14.37 -21.39
N LEU A 451 8.15 -14.99 -20.75
CA LEU A 451 8.02 -16.43 -20.62
C LEU A 451 6.94 -16.87 -21.62
N PHE A 452 7.30 -16.95 -22.90
CA PHE A 452 6.41 -17.53 -23.90
C PHE A 452 6.07 -18.96 -23.47
N ASP A 453 4.79 -19.32 -23.57
CA ASP A 453 4.44 -20.73 -23.53
C ASP A 453 5.10 -21.34 -24.78
N SER A 454 6.16 -22.12 -24.59
CA SER A 454 6.50 -23.15 -25.57
C SER A 454 5.19 -23.89 -25.82
N PRO A 455 4.69 -24.00 -27.07
CA PRO A 455 3.47 -24.74 -27.33
C PRO A 455 3.65 -26.09 -26.65
N SER A 456 2.79 -26.37 -25.66
CA SER A 456 2.74 -27.67 -25.02
C SER A 456 2.75 -28.69 -26.15
N SER A 457 3.78 -29.52 -26.19
CA SER A 457 3.80 -30.70 -27.04
C SER A 457 2.47 -31.39 -26.85
N SER A 458 1.67 -31.34 -27.90
CA SER A 458 0.53 -32.21 -28.10
C SER A 458 1.01 -33.64 -27.91
N ASP A 459 0.48 -34.30 -26.88
CA ASP A 459 0.26 -35.73 -26.84
C ASP A 459 -1.11 -35.97 -26.20
#